data_AF-D8TC62-F1
#
_entry.id   AF-D8TC62-F1
#
_cell.length_a   1.000
_cell.length_b   1.000
_cell.length_c   1.000
_cell.angle_alpha   90.00
_cell.angle_beta   90.00
_cell.angle_gamma   90.00
#
_symmetry.space_group_name_H-M   'P 1'
#
loop_
_entity.id
_entity.type
_entity.pdbx_description
1 polymer ?
#
loop_
_entity_poly.entity_id
_entity_poly.type
_entity_poly.pdbx_seq_one_letter_code
_entity_poly.pdbx_strand_id
1 'polypeptide(L)' 'EFERLNKIDEGTYGVVYRARDKKSGEIVALKRVKMDHEREGFPMTSLREINVLLSFHHPSIGDVKEVV' A
#
# COMPACT_ATOMS: atom_id res chain seq x y z
N GLU A 1 13.41 -1.93 4.23
CA GLU A 1 13.76 -1.97 2.78
C GLU A 1 13.09 -3.20 2.21
N PHE A 2 12.38 -3.07 1.10
CA PHE A 2 11.57 -4.15 0.55
C PHE A 2 12.14 -4.67 -0.77
N GLU A 3 12.18 -5.98 -0.90
CA GLU A 3 12.44 -6.68 -2.16
C GLU A 3 11.10 -6.98 -2.85
N ARG A 4 10.83 -6.37 -4.01
CA ARG A 4 9.64 -6.69 -4.80
C ARG A 4 9.81 -8.05 -5.46
N LEU A 5 8.94 -8.99 -5.15
CA LEU A 5 8.99 -10.37 -5.67
C LEU A 5 8.25 -10.48 -7.00
N ASN A 6 6.99 -10.05 -7.05
CA ASN A 6 6.19 -10.01 -8.26
C ASN A 6 5.04 -9.03 -8.11
N LYS A 7 4.49 -8.60 -9.26
CA LYS A 7 3.22 -7.88 -9.32
C LYS A 7 2.08 -8.85 -8.99
N ILE A 8 1.15 -8.41 -8.14
CA ILE A 8 -0.10 -9.13 -7.83
C ILE A 8 -1.19 -8.61 -8.76
N ASP A 9 -1.43 -7.30 -8.74
CA ASP A 9 -2.53 -6.70 -9.48
C ASP A 9 -2.28 -5.22 -9.81
N GLU A 10 -3.02 -4.67 -10.76
CA GLU A 10 -3.04 -3.26 -11.11
C GLU A 10 -4.46 -2.77 -11.30
N GLY A 11 -4.83 -1.78 -10.50
CA GLY A 11 -6.11 -1.09 -10.61
C GLY A 11 -5.95 0.35 -11.08
N THR A 12 -7.08 1.06 -11.08
CA THR A 12 -7.16 2.50 -11.38
C THR A 12 -6.28 3.33 -10.45
N TYR A 13 -6.26 3.00 -9.16
CA TYR A 13 -5.62 3.83 -8.12
C TYR A 13 -4.18 3.44 -7.79
N GLY A 14 -3.69 2.30 -8.29
CA GLY A 14 -2.38 1.81 -7.89
C GLY A 14 -2.02 0.43 -8.41
N VAL A 15 -0.80 0.02 -8.09
CA VAL A 15 -0.26 -1.31 -8.39
C VAL A 15 0.09 -2.00 -7.08
N VAL A 16 -0.36 -3.24 -6.91
CA VAL A 16 -0.05 -4.06 -5.75
C VAL A 16 1.05 -5.05 -6.10
N TYR A 17 2.10 -5.08 -5.29
CA TYR A 17 3.20 -6.03 -5.38
C TYR A 17 3.24 -6.93 -4.17
N ARG A 18 3.59 -8.19 -4.38
CA ARG A 18 4.10 -9.05 -3.32
C ARG A 18 5.55 -8.67 -3.10
N ALA A 19 5.92 -8.42 -1.86
CA ALA A 19 7.29 -8.07 -1.50
C ALA A 19 7.74 -8.83 -0.26
N ARG A 20 9.05 -8.88 -0.06
CA ARG A 20 9.68 -9.35 1.17
C ARG A 20 10.29 -8.16 1.88
N ASP A 21 9.97 -7.98 3.16
CA ASP A 21 10.75 -7.08 4.01
C ASP A 21 12.13 -7.70 4.23
N LYS A 22 13.20 -7.02 3.78
CA LYS A 22 14.57 -7.51 3.91
C LYS A 22 15.05 -7.57 5.36
N LYS A 23 14.42 -6.81 6.27
CA LYS A 23 14.80 -6.80 7.69
C LYS A 23 14.21 -7.98 8.45
N SER A 24 12.90 -8.21 8.32
CA SER A 24 12.19 -9.28 9.04
C SER A 24 12.11 -10.60 8.26
N GLY A 25 12.30 -10.57 6.94
CA GLY A 25 12.05 -11.71 6.06
C GLY A 25 10.57 -11.95 5.74
N GLU A 26 9.67 -11.12 6.28
CA GLU A 26 8.22 -11.30 6.15
C GLU A 26 7.70 -10.96 4.75
N ILE A 27 6.71 -11.73 4.28
CA ILE A 27 5.99 -11.45 3.03
C ILE A 27 4.91 -10.41 3.28
N VAL A 28 4.94 -9.32 2.52
CA VAL A 28 4.02 -8.19 2.64
C VAL A 28 3.41 -7.81 1.27
N ALA A 29 2.29 -7.08 1.32
CA ALA A 29 1.73 -6.42 0.15
C ALA A 29 2.19 -4.94 0.11
N LEU A 30 2.72 -4.50 -1.03
CA LEU A 30 3.07 -3.09 -1.27
C LEU A 30 2.10 -2.50 -2.29
N LYS A 31 1.26 -1.55 -1.86
CA LYS A 31 0.38 -0.78 -2.75
C LYS A 31 1.08 0.51 -3.16
N ARG A 32 1.54 0.59 -4.41
CA ARG A 32 2.07 1.82 -5.00
C ARG A 32 0.92 2.64 -5.58
N VAL A 33 0.70 3.84 -5.04
CA VAL A 33 -0.30 4.79 -5.54
C VAL A 33 0.16 5.37 -6.88
N LYS A 34 -0.76 5.47 -7.85
CA LYS A 34 -0.53 6.16 -9.12
C LYS A 34 -0.80 7.65 -8.96
N MET A 35 0.13 8.48 -9.42
CA MET A 35 0.04 9.95 -9.34
C MET A 35 -0.50 10.59 -10.63
N ASP A 36 -0.68 9.79 -11.69
CA ASP A 36 -0.83 10.27 -13.07
C ASP A 36 -2.13 11.04 -13.35
N HIS A 37 -3.10 11.00 -12.42
CA HIS A 37 -4.42 11.59 -12.59
C HIS A 37 -4.65 12.89 -11.81
N GLU A 38 -3.72 13.33 -10.96
CA GLU A 38 -3.90 14.53 -10.14
C GLU A 38 -2.89 15.62 -10.47
N ARG A 39 -3.40 16.81 -10.84
CA ARG A 39 -2.59 18.03 -11.04
C ARG A 39 -2.14 18.67 -9.73
N GLU A 40 -2.74 18.27 -8.60
CA GLU A 40 -2.61 18.91 -7.29
C GLU A 40 -2.11 17.95 -6.20
N GLY A 41 -1.00 17.26 -6.45
CA GLY A 41 -0.29 16.51 -5.41
C GLY A 41 -0.81 15.09 -5.18
N PHE A 42 -0.83 14.65 -3.91
CA PHE A 42 -1.13 13.27 -3.55
C PHE A 42 -2.64 13.00 -3.52
N PRO A 43 -3.13 11.90 -4.13
CA PRO A 43 -4.56 11.68 -4.26
C PRO A 43 -5.34 11.68 -2.95
N MET A 44 -6.36 12.54 -2.85
CA MET A 44 -7.22 12.64 -1.66
C MET A 44 -7.93 11.32 -1.34
N THR A 45 -8.24 10.53 -2.38
CA THR A 45 -8.80 9.19 -2.22
C THR A 45 -7.84 8.24 -1.49
N SER A 46 -6.55 8.32 -1.80
CA SER A 46 -5.52 7.52 -1.14
C SER A 46 -5.29 7.96 0.31
N LEU A 47 -5.36 9.26 0.61
CA LEU A 47 -5.30 9.74 2.01
C LEU A 47 -6.49 9.23 2.84
N ARG A 48 -7.70 9.22 2.25
CA ARG A 48 -8.88 8.68 2.92
C ARG A 48 -8.71 7.20 3.22
N GLU A 49 -8.26 6.40 2.26
CA GLU A 49 -7.99 4.97 2.47
C GLU A 49 -6.98 4.75 3.61
N ILE A 50 -5.86 5.48 3.61
CA ILE A 50 -4.82 5.37 4.64
C ILE A 50 -5.41 5.69 6.02
N ASN A 51 -6.11 6.81 6.16
CA ASN A 51 -6.70 7.23 7.43
C ASN A 51 -7.75 6.23 7.95
N VAL A 52 -8.58 5.70 7.05
CA VAL A 52 -9.58 4.69 7.40
C VAL A 52 -8.89 3.42 7.90
N LEU A 53 -7.90 2.89 7.17
CA LEU A 53 -7.21 1.68 7.56
C LEU A 53 -6.42 1.84 8.88
N LEU A 54 -5.70 2.96 9.06
CA LEU A 54 -4.98 3.26 10.30
C LEU A 54 -5.90 3.42 11.52
N SER A 55 -7.18 3.73 11.31
CA SER A 55 -8.16 3.82 12.39
C SER A 55 -8.69 2.46 12.88
N PHE A 56 -8.43 1.37 12.15
CA PHE A 56 -8.91 0.03 12.50
C PHE A 56 -7.81 -0.83 13.12
N HIS A 57 -8.13 -1.46 14.24
CA HIS A 57 -7.28 -2.49 14.87
C HIS A 57 -8.16 -3.69 15.18
N HIS A 58 -8.31 -4.60 14.22
CA HIS A 58 -9.17 -5.76 14.36
C HIS A 58 -8.58 -6.98 13.63
N PRO A 59 -8.59 -8.20 14.21
CA PRO A 59 -7.96 -9.39 13.60
C PRO A 59 -8.48 -9.77 12.20
N SER A 60 -9.71 -9.37 11.86
CA SER A 60 -10.33 -9.62 10.55
C SER A 60 -10.16 -8.48 9.54
N ILE A 61 -9.48 -7.39 9.90
CA ILE A 61 -9.20 -6.26 9.02
C ILE A 61 -7.68 -6.26 8.79
N GLY A 62 -7.27 -6.10 7.53
CA GLY A 62 -5.85 -6.01 7.19
C GLY A 62 -5.21 -4.76 7.81
N ASP A 63 -4.03 -4.92 8.41
CA ASP A 63 -3.31 -3.85 9.08
C ASP A 63 -2.35 -3.12 8.13
N VAL A 64 -2.13 -1.82 8.37
CA VAL A 64 -1.17 -0.99 7.64
C VAL A 64 0.10 -0.87 8.47
N LYS A 65 1.16 -1.57 8.04
CA LYS A 65 2.44 -1.58 8.77
C LYS A 65 3.19 -0.27 8.69
N GLU A 66 3.30 0.28 7.48
CA GLU A 66 3.97 1.56 7.24
C GLU A 66 3.53 2.19 5.92
N VAL A 67 3.70 3.51 5.83
CA VAL A 67 3.56 4.30 4.61
C VAL A 67 4.93 4.90 4.31
N VAL A 68 5.43 4.67 3.10
CA VAL A 68 6.79 5.04 2.63
C VAL A 68 6.75 5.87 1.36
#